data_AF-A0A2P7S4W8-F1
#
_entry.id   AF-A0A2P7S4W8-F1
#
_cell.length_a   1.000
_cell.length_b   1.000
_cell.length_c   1.000
_cell.angle_alpha   90.00
_cell.angle_beta   90.00
_cell.angle_gamma   90.00
#
_symmetry.space_group_name_H-M   'P 1'
#
loop_
_entity.id
_entity.type
_entity.pdbx_description
1 polymer ?
#
loop_
_entity_poly.entity_id
_entity_poly.type
_entity_poly.pdbx_seq_one_letter_code
_entity_poly.pdbx_strand_id
1 'polypeptide(L)'
;MTGLAAASARAGRALHAPPEDLTQVELVWIEKQVEHWIRFGREVREQVLDRRRRILFFPAGTTFALVRWAANEHGTVLSRLDIVRAVGPGEAYQTIPTVTPGGDILLRVDGWPKVERMLQLIDAIEAISIDPLEVAPDHWRHVHNRLTAGETPRAYTLQRHRAFLLARRIGV
;
A
#
# COMPACT_ATOMS: atom_id res chain seq x y z
N MET A 1 17.72 27.43 17.22
CA MET A 1 18.43 27.14 15.95
C MET A 1 19.05 25.76 16.14
N THR A 2 18.75 24.68 15.42
CA THR A 2 18.23 24.46 14.06
C THR A 2 17.76 23.00 14.05
N GLY A 3 16.54 22.69 13.59
CA GLY A 3 16.02 21.32 13.68
C GLY A 3 14.64 21.12 13.09
N LEU A 4 14.31 21.79 11.99
CA LEU A 4 13.09 21.59 11.21
C LEU A 4 13.39 21.96 9.76
N ALA A 5 13.96 21.02 9.01
CA ALA A 5 14.14 21.19 7.56
C ALA A 5 14.13 19.86 6.79
N ALA A 6 14.44 18.72 7.42
CA ALA A 6 14.55 17.44 6.68
C ALA A 6 13.19 16.82 6.28
N ALA A 7 12.13 17.00 7.08
CA ALA A 7 10.80 16.45 6.76
C ALA A 7 10.08 17.24 5.65
N SER A 8 10.25 18.56 5.64
CA SER A 8 9.72 19.44 4.58
C SER A 8 10.49 19.28 3.27
N ALA A 9 11.82 19.11 3.32
CA ALA A 9 12.63 18.88 2.12
C ALA A 9 12.32 17.53 1.43
N ARG A 10 12.04 16.45 2.18
CA ARG A 10 11.61 15.17 1.59
C ARG A 10 10.24 15.25 0.93
N ALA A 11 9.28 15.91 1.57
CA ALA A 11 7.95 16.13 0.99
C ALA A 11 8.03 17.00 -0.27
N GLY A 12 8.85 18.06 -0.27
CA GLY A 12 9.09 18.91 -1.43
C GLY A 12 9.83 18.21 -2.57
N ARG A 13 10.77 17.32 -2.26
CA ARG A 13 11.49 16.51 -3.26
C ARG A 13 10.59 15.46 -3.91
N ALA A 14 9.64 14.87 -3.18
CA ALA A 14 8.67 13.93 -3.73
C ALA A 14 7.73 14.57 -4.77
N LEU A 15 7.39 15.85 -4.61
CA LEU A 15 6.59 16.62 -5.58
C LEU A 15 7.37 16.97 -6.86
N HIS A 16 8.71 16.94 -6.81
CA HIS A 16 9.61 17.23 -7.93
C HIS A 16 10.42 16.01 -8.39
N ALA A 17 10.07 14.80 -7.93
CA ALA A 17 10.75 13.59 -8.36
C ALA A 17 10.53 13.39 -9.87
N PRO A 18 11.58 13.04 -10.63
CA PRO A 18 11.44 12.63 -12.02
C PRO A 18 10.40 11.50 -12.13
N PRO A 19 9.60 11.43 -13.19
CA PRO A 19 8.61 10.37 -13.39
C PRO A 19 9.20 8.95 -13.28
N GLU A 20 10.47 8.77 -13.60
CA GLU A 20 11.23 7.52 -13.50
C GLU A 20 11.52 7.07 -12.05
N ASP A 21 11.44 7.97 -11.07
CA ASP A 21 11.69 7.68 -9.65
C ASP A 21 10.39 7.35 -8.87
N LEU A 22 9.24 7.39 -9.54
CA LEU A 22 7.93 7.13 -8.95
C LEU A 22 7.47 5.71 -9.27
N THR A 23 6.94 5.02 -8.25
CA THR A 23 6.23 3.76 -8.46
C THR A 23 4.89 4.07 -9.13
N GLN A 24 4.67 3.45 -10.29
CA GLN A 24 3.47 3.62 -11.10
C GLN A 24 2.51 2.47 -10.82
N VAL A 25 1.25 2.76 -10.54
CA VAL A 25 0.20 1.76 -10.31
C VAL A 25 -0.93 2.01 -11.31
N GLU A 26 -1.05 1.13 -12.30
CA GLU A 26 -2.15 1.14 -13.25
C GLU A 26 -3.39 0.49 -12.63
N LEU A 27 -4.48 1.25 -12.60
CA LEU A 27 -5.79 0.83 -12.16
C LEU A 27 -6.70 0.65 -13.37
N VAL A 28 -7.40 -0.49 -13.40
CA VAL A 28 -8.33 -0.86 -14.46
C VAL A 28 -9.71 -1.03 -13.85
N TRP A 29 -10.72 -0.43 -14.50
CA TRP A 29 -12.12 -0.63 -14.18
C TRP A 29 -12.88 -1.00 -15.44
N ILE A 30 -13.45 -2.20 -15.45
CA ILE A 30 -14.33 -2.73 -16.48
C ILE A 30 -15.56 -3.24 -15.76
N GLU A 31 -16.70 -2.60 -16.02
CA GLU A 31 -17.97 -2.92 -15.38
C GLU A 31 -18.22 -4.44 -15.36
N LYS A 32 -18.47 -4.99 -14.16
CA LYS A 32 -18.75 -6.40 -13.88
C LYS A 32 -17.64 -7.41 -14.21
N GLN A 33 -16.47 -6.97 -14.67
CA GLN A 33 -15.38 -7.87 -15.06
C GLN A 33 -14.09 -7.64 -14.28
N VAL A 34 -13.65 -6.39 -14.13
CA VAL A 34 -12.36 -6.06 -13.51
C VAL A 34 -12.50 -4.79 -12.70
N GLU A 35 -11.96 -4.81 -11.48
CA GLU A 35 -11.90 -3.63 -10.64
C GLU A 35 -10.57 -3.63 -9.87
N HIS A 36 -9.73 -2.66 -10.18
CA HIS A 36 -8.52 -2.35 -9.42
C HIS A 36 -8.68 -1.01 -8.73
N TRP A 37 -8.41 -0.95 -7.43
CA TRP A 37 -8.46 0.29 -6.67
C TRP A 37 -7.42 0.30 -5.54
N ILE A 38 -7.16 1.50 -5.03
CA ILE A 38 -6.31 1.71 -3.88
C ILE A 38 -7.20 1.85 -2.64
N ARG A 39 -7.04 0.94 -1.66
CA ARG A 39 -7.77 1.02 -0.37
C ARG A 39 -7.21 2.11 0.53
N PHE A 40 -5.89 2.30 0.52
CA PHE A 40 -5.19 3.44 1.11
C PHE A 40 -3.87 3.63 0.39
N GLY A 41 -3.35 4.85 0.38
CA GLY A 41 -2.20 5.24 -0.42
C GLY A 41 -2.21 6.75 -0.56
N ARG A 42 -1.04 7.40 -0.62
CA ARG A 42 -0.94 8.82 -0.94
C ARG A 42 -0.16 8.99 -2.22
N GLU A 43 -0.88 9.06 -3.33
CA GLU A 43 -0.33 9.41 -4.63
C GLU A 43 0.09 10.89 -4.66
N VAL A 44 1.08 11.18 -5.50
CA VAL A 44 1.54 12.55 -5.78
C VAL A 44 1.11 13.04 -7.15
N ARG A 45 0.66 12.12 -8.01
CA ARG A 45 0.18 12.39 -9.36
C ARG A 45 -0.80 11.31 -9.81
N GLU A 46 -1.74 11.72 -10.64
CA GLU A 46 -2.66 10.84 -11.37
C GLU A 46 -2.53 11.14 -12.87
N GLN A 47 -2.61 10.10 -13.69
CA GLN A 47 -2.66 10.19 -15.15
C GLN A 47 -3.79 9.30 -15.68
N VAL A 48 -4.83 9.91 -16.22
CA VAL A 48 -5.91 9.19 -16.89
C VAL A 48 -5.43 8.77 -18.29
N LEU A 49 -5.51 7.48 -18.60
CA LEU A 49 -5.16 6.96 -19.93
C LEU A 49 -6.39 6.92 -20.83
N ASP A 50 -7.48 6.36 -20.31
CA ASP A 50 -8.78 6.29 -20.97
C ASP A 50 -9.91 6.15 -19.93
N ARG A 51 -11.14 5.89 -20.38
CA ARG A 51 -12.32 5.77 -19.50
C ARG A 51 -12.25 4.59 -18.52
N ARG A 52 -11.39 3.61 -18.77
CA ARG A 52 -11.27 2.36 -18.00
C ARG A 52 -9.94 2.27 -17.27
N ARG A 53 -8.96 3.12 -17.59
CA ARG A 53 -7.59 3.00 -17.10
C ARG A 53 -7.01 4.33 -16.65
N ARG A 54 -6.36 4.29 -15.49
CA ARG A 54 -5.59 5.41 -14.94
C ARG A 54 -4.34 4.91 -14.24
N ILE A 55 -3.34 5.76 -14.14
CA ILE A 55 -2.08 5.48 -13.42
C ILE A 55 -1.99 6.42 -12.23
N LEU A 56 -1.74 5.86 -11.05
CA LEU A 56 -1.37 6.60 -9.85
C LEU A 56 0.14 6.50 -9.62
N PHE A 57 0.75 7.59 -9.17
CA PHE A 57 2.19 7.66 -8.94
C PHE A 57 2.48 7.85 -7.46
N PHE A 58 3.29 6.96 -6.90
CA PHE A 58 3.67 6.94 -5.50
C PHE A 58 5.17 7.21 -5.34
N PRO A 59 5.58 8.10 -4.42
CA PRO A 59 6.99 8.32 -4.16
C PRO A 59 7.59 7.13 -3.40
N ALA A 60 8.91 6.94 -3.56
CA ALA A 60 9.65 5.90 -2.86
C ALA A 60 9.43 5.97 -1.33
N GLY A 61 9.24 4.81 -0.72
CA GLY A 61 8.93 4.65 0.70
C GLY A 61 7.44 4.76 1.06
N THR A 62 6.58 5.25 0.18
CA THR A 62 5.13 5.27 0.44
C THR A 62 4.56 3.86 0.45
N THR A 63 3.76 3.55 1.46
CA THR A 63 3.01 2.30 1.54
C THR A 63 1.60 2.52 0.99
N PHE A 64 1.10 1.60 0.17
CA PHE A 64 -0.27 1.61 -0.36
C PHE A 64 -0.86 0.20 -0.37
N ALA A 65 -2.19 0.12 -0.32
CA ALA A 65 -2.93 -1.13 -0.47
C ALA A 65 -3.65 -1.16 -1.82
N LEU A 66 -3.17 -2.02 -2.72
CA LEU A 66 -3.78 -2.28 -4.02
C LEU A 66 -4.72 -3.48 -3.91
N VAL A 67 -5.98 -3.28 -4.25
CA VAL A 67 -6.98 -4.35 -4.37
C VAL A 67 -7.22 -4.61 -5.85
N ARG A 68 -7.24 -5.89 -6.22
CA ARG A 68 -7.50 -6.38 -7.56
C ARG A 68 -8.59 -7.43 -7.51
N TRP A 69 -9.72 -7.10 -8.12
CA TRP A 69 -10.84 -8.00 -8.28
C TRP A 69 -11.08 -8.24 -9.77
N ALA A 70 -11.42 -9.48 -10.12
CA ALA A 70 -11.90 -9.83 -11.44
C ALA A 70 -12.93 -10.95 -11.37
N ALA A 71 -13.91 -10.91 -12.27
CA ALA A 71 -14.91 -11.95 -12.46
C ALA A 71 -15.13 -12.22 -13.95
N ASN A 72 -15.65 -13.40 -14.23
CA ASN A 72 -16.15 -13.79 -15.53
C ASN A 72 -17.62 -14.24 -15.40
N GLU A 73 -18.19 -14.79 -16.48
CA GLU A 73 -19.57 -15.28 -16.51
C GLU A 73 -19.86 -16.40 -15.49
N HIS A 74 -18.81 -17.03 -14.94
CA HIS A 74 -18.89 -18.12 -13.97
C HIS A 74 -18.58 -17.66 -12.53
N GLY A 75 -18.42 -16.36 -12.29
CA GLY A 75 -18.18 -15.77 -10.98
C GLY A 75 -16.78 -15.18 -10.81
N THR A 76 -16.38 -14.95 -9.56
CA THR A 76 -15.09 -14.33 -9.22
C THR A 76 -13.92 -15.20 -9.63
N VAL A 77 -13.04 -14.65 -10.47
CA VAL A 77 -11.80 -15.28 -10.94
C VAL A 77 -10.60 -14.84 -10.11
N LEU A 78 -10.62 -13.61 -9.60
CA LEU A 78 -9.56 -13.05 -8.78
C LEU A 78 -10.15 -12.17 -7.67
N SER A 79 -9.70 -12.40 -6.44
CA SER A 79 -9.77 -11.43 -5.35
C SER A 79 -8.41 -11.38 -4.68
N ARG A 80 -7.71 -10.26 -4.77
CA ARG A 80 -6.38 -10.09 -4.19
C ARG A 80 -6.22 -8.72 -3.57
N LEU A 81 -5.53 -8.68 -2.43
CA LEU A 81 -5.08 -7.45 -1.80
C LEU A 81 -3.58 -7.55 -1.55
N ASP A 82 -2.85 -6.54 -2.03
CA ASP A 82 -1.43 -6.36 -1.83
C ASP A 82 -1.19 -5.08 -1.02
N ILE A 83 -0.47 -5.16 0.10
CA ILE A 83 0.10 -3.98 0.76
C ILE A 83 1.56 -3.89 0.34
N VAL A 84 1.91 -2.79 -0.31
CA VAL A 84 3.17 -2.62 -1.02
C VAL A 84 3.82 -1.32 -0.59
N ARG A 85 5.13 -1.36 -0.35
CA ARG A 85 5.97 -0.17 -0.24
C ARG A 85 6.59 0.14 -1.60
N ALA A 86 6.34 1.35 -2.09
CA ALA A 86 7.00 1.90 -3.27
C ALA A 86 8.51 1.90 -3.07
N VAL A 87 9.24 1.40 -4.05
CA VAL A 87 10.70 1.25 -3.99
C VAL A 87 11.38 2.46 -4.62
N GLY A 88 12.52 2.86 -4.06
CA GLY A 88 13.41 3.84 -4.68
C GLY A 88 14.29 3.25 -5.78
N PRO A 89 14.97 4.09 -6.57
CA PRO A 89 15.94 3.65 -7.56
C PRO A 89 17.02 2.73 -6.94
N GLY A 90 17.26 1.59 -7.58
CA GLY A 90 18.28 0.62 -7.15
C GLY A 90 17.89 -0.27 -5.95
N GLU A 91 16.72 -0.07 -5.35
CA GLU A 91 16.20 -1.00 -4.32
C GLU A 91 15.71 -2.30 -4.97
N ALA A 92 15.88 -3.42 -4.26
CA ALA A 92 15.30 -4.69 -4.66
C ALA A 92 13.76 -4.63 -4.60
N TYR A 93 13.10 -5.22 -5.59
CA TYR A 93 11.64 -5.24 -5.69
C TYR A 93 11.12 -6.59 -6.16
N GLN A 94 9.85 -6.84 -5.87
CA GLN A 94 9.09 -7.95 -6.43
C GLN A 94 8.18 -7.43 -7.54
N THR A 95 8.00 -8.22 -8.60
CA THR A 95 7.09 -7.88 -9.69
C THR A 95 5.65 -8.05 -9.24
N ILE A 96 4.83 -7.06 -9.56
CA ILE A 96 3.40 -7.06 -9.24
C ILE A 96 2.70 -6.63 -10.53
N PRO A 97 1.75 -7.42 -11.06
CA PRO A 97 1.00 -7.00 -12.24
C PRO A 97 0.35 -5.64 -12.00
N THR A 98 0.45 -4.76 -13.01
CA THR A 98 0.00 -3.36 -13.01
C THR A 98 0.78 -2.41 -12.09
N VAL A 99 1.93 -2.83 -11.55
CA VAL A 99 2.84 -1.95 -10.78
C VAL A 99 4.23 -1.93 -11.44
N THR A 100 4.73 -0.73 -11.75
CA THR A 100 6.06 -0.53 -12.36
C THR A 100 6.93 0.35 -11.46
N PRO A 101 8.18 -0.04 -11.15
CA PRO A 101 8.85 -1.29 -11.56
C PRO A 101 8.35 -2.54 -10.81
N GLY A 102 7.60 -2.34 -9.73
CA GLY A 102 7.16 -3.37 -8.79
C GLY A 102 7.10 -2.76 -7.40
N GLY A 103 7.34 -3.55 -6.36
CA GLY A 103 7.49 -2.99 -5.02
C GLY A 103 7.94 -4.01 -3.98
N ASP A 104 8.16 -3.52 -2.76
CA ASP A 104 8.40 -4.35 -1.57
C ASP A 104 7.04 -4.76 -1.00
N ILE A 105 6.65 -6.01 -1.27
CA ILE A 105 5.37 -6.57 -0.81
C ILE A 105 5.48 -6.84 0.68
N LEU A 106 4.74 -6.07 1.47
CA LEU A 106 4.66 -6.23 2.93
C LEU A 106 3.63 -7.31 3.30
N LEU A 107 2.57 -7.43 2.50
CA LEU A 107 1.51 -8.41 2.67
C LEU A 107 0.84 -8.70 1.33
N ARG A 108 0.59 -9.97 1.05
CA ARG A 108 -0.28 -10.43 -0.04
C ARG A 108 -1.31 -11.42 0.50
N VAL A 109 -2.57 -11.23 0.13
CA VAL A 109 -3.66 -12.19 0.40
C VAL A 109 -4.50 -12.43 -0.85
N ASP A 110 -4.96 -13.67 -0.96
CA ASP A 110 -5.72 -14.20 -2.08
C ASP A 110 -7.04 -14.81 -1.61
N GLY A 111 -8.08 -14.64 -2.40
CA GLY A 111 -9.43 -15.13 -2.12
C GLY A 111 -10.24 -14.17 -1.27
N TRP A 112 -11.52 -14.05 -1.61
CA TRP A 112 -12.43 -13.09 -0.97
C TRP A 112 -12.44 -13.14 0.56
N PRO A 113 -12.51 -14.31 1.23
CA PRO A 113 -12.53 -14.35 2.70
C PRO A 113 -11.30 -13.71 3.37
N LYS A 114 -10.11 -13.86 2.77
CA LYS A 114 -8.88 -13.24 3.30
C LYS A 114 -8.79 -11.76 2.97
N VAL A 115 -9.25 -11.37 1.77
CA VAL A 115 -9.33 -9.96 1.37
C VAL A 115 -10.30 -9.20 2.27
N GLU A 116 -11.50 -9.72 2.49
CA GLU A 116 -12.50 -9.15 3.38
C GLU A 116 -11.96 -9.03 4.82
N ARG A 117 -11.29 -10.09 5.32
CA ARG A 117 -10.65 -10.02 6.64
C ARG A 117 -9.58 -8.94 6.73
N MET A 118 -8.81 -8.72 5.66
CA MET A 118 -7.85 -7.62 5.61
C MET A 118 -8.50 -6.25 5.54
N LEU A 119 -9.59 -6.08 4.80
CA LEU A 119 -10.35 -4.84 4.79
C LEU A 119 -10.86 -4.50 6.19
N GLN A 120 -11.44 -5.48 6.90
CA GLN A 120 -11.86 -5.30 8.30
C GLN A 120 -10.71 -4.93 9.25
N LEU A 121 -9.51 -5.48 9.04
CA LEU A 121 -8.33 -5.12 9.84
C LEU A 121 -7.89 -3.68 9.57
N ILE A 122 -7.97 -3.22 8.31
CA ILE A 122 -7.70 -1.82 7.96
C ILE A 122 -8.75 -0.90 8.60
N ASP A 123 -10.03 -1.25 8.50
CA ASP A 123 -11.14 -0.49 9.12
C ASP A 123 -10.96 -0.39 10.64
N ALA A 124 -10.51 -1.46 11.31
CA ALA A 124 -10.23 -1.45 12.75
C ALA A 124 -9.07 -0.52 13.15
N ILE A 125 -8.08 -0.34 12.26
CA ILE A 125 -6.97 0.61 12.45
C ILE A 125 -7.48 2.04 12.28
N GLU A 126 -8.28 2.30 11.26
CA GLU A 126 -8.90 3.61 11.02
C GLU A 126 -9.84 4.00 12.17
N ALA A 127 -10.57 3.04 12.75
CA ALA A 127 -11.46 3.24 13.88
C ALA A 127 -10.75 3.73 15.16
N ILE A 128 -9.45 3.44 15.31
CA ILE A 128 -8.62 3.99 16.40
C ILE A 128 -7.87 5.27 16.00
N SER A 129 -8.33 5.93 14.93
CA SER A 129 -7.80 7.19 14.39
C SER A 129 -6.33 7.13 13.95
N ILE A 130 -5.90 5.96 13.47
CA ILE A 130 -4.59 5.78 12.86
C ILE A 130 -4.78 5.71 11.35
N ASP A 131 -4.06 6.56 10.62
CA ASP A 131 -3.97 6.44 9.17
C ASP A 131 -3.22 5.15 8.80
N PRO A 132 -3.80 4.23 8.00
CA PRO A 132 -3.12 3.04 7.51
C PRO A 132 -1.76 3.32 6.83
N LEU A 133 -1.59 4.51 6.26
CA LEU A 133 -0.32 5.01 5.69
C LEU A 133 0.81 5.11 6.72
N GLU A 134 0.48 5.37 7.98
CA GLU A 134 1.43 5.56 9.07
C GLU A 134 1.60 4.30 9.93
N VAL A 135 0.97 3.19 9.55
CA VAL A 135 1.17 1.88 10.19
C VAL A 135 2.59 1.38 9.86
N ALA A 136 3.25 0.85 10.89
CA ALA A 136 4.59 0.29 10.76
C ALA A 136 4.63 -0.81 9.67
N PRO A 137 5.55 -0.77 8.68
CA PRO A 137 5.67 -1.81 7.66
C PRO A 137 5.78 -3.23 8.21
N ASP A 138 6.49 -3.41 9.33
CA ASP A 138 6.65 -4.70 10.00
C ASP A 138 5.34 -5.23 10.63
N HIS A 139 4.38 -4.34 10.90
CA HIS A 139 3.06 -4.79 11.31
C HIS A 139 2.35 -5.52 10.17
N TRP A 140 2.42 -5.00 8.94
CA TRP A 140 1.84 -5.68 7.77
C TRP A 140 2.50 -7.03 7.52
N ARG A 141 3.84 -7.11 7.63
CA ARG A 141 4.57 -8.39 7.56
C ARG A 141 4.15 -9.37 8.66
N HIS A 142 3.96 -8.88 9.89
CA HIS A 142 3.43 -9.69 10.99
C HIS A 142 2.03 -10.23 10.68
N VAL A 143 1.14 -9.39 10.18
CA VAL A 143 -0.22 -9.80 9.80
C VAL A 143 -0.17 -10.86 8.70
N HIS A 144 0.65 -10.67 7.67
CA HIS A 144 0.85 -11.65 6.60
C HIS A 144 1.29 -13.01 7.14
N ASN A 145 2.33 -13.03 7.98
CA ASN A 145 2.86 -14.26 8.56
C ASN A 145 1.81 -15.02 9.39
N ARG A 146 1.00 -14.29 10.17
CA ARG A 146 -0.07 -14.89 10.99
C ARG A 146 -1.19 -15.47 10.12
N LEU A 147 -1.64 -14.73 9.11
CA LEU A 147 -2.67 -15.22 8.19
C LEU A 147 -2.21 -16.43 7.37
N THR A 148 -0.95 -16.45 6.94
CA THR A 148 -0.35 -17.59 6.24
C THR A 148 -0.26 -18.83 7.15
N ALA A 149 0.00 -18.64 8.44
CA ALA A 149 -0.01 -19.70 9.44
C ALA A 149 -1.42 -20.12 9.93
N GLY A 150 -2.49 -19.49 9.42
CA GLY A 150 -3.86 -19.75 9.88
C GLY A 150 -4.18 -19.21 11.28
N GLU A 151 -3.35 -18.30 11.79
CA GLU A 151 -3.47 -17.74 13.12
C GLU A 151 -4.08 -16.33 13.09
N THR A 152 -4.75 -15.95 14.19
CA THR A 152 -5.28 -14.59 14.34
C THR A 152 -4.12 -13.58 14.45
N PRO A 153 -4.07 -12.54 13.58
CA PRO A 153 -3.12 -11.45 13.70
C PRO A 153 -3.35 -10.63 14.97
N ARG A 154 -2.27 -10.10 15.56
CA ARG A 154 -2.41 -9.18 16.70
C ARG A 154 -2.94 -7.84 16.20
N ALA A 155 -3.84 -7.22 16.96
CA ALA A 155 -4.35 -5.89 16.64
C ALA A 155 -3.21 -4.84 16.66
N TYR A 156 -3.29 -3.85 15.77
CA TYR A 156 -2.46 -2.66 15.86
C TYR A 156 -3.01 -1.75 16.95
N THR A 157 -2.14 -1.25 17.83
CA THR A 157 -2.55 -0.43 18.98
C THR A 157 -1.90 0.94 18.94
N LEU A 158 -2.53 1.93 19.56
CA LEU A 158 -1.95 3.27 19.74
C LEU A 158 -0.59 3.23 20.42
N GLN A 159 -0.38 2.33 21.38
CA GLN A 159 0.91 2.14 22.04
C GLN A 159 1.99 1.69 21.04
N ARG A 160 1.68 0.69 20.20
CA ARG A 160 2.60 0.21 19.18
C ARG A 160 2.89 1.27 18.13
N HIS A 161 1.88 2.04 17.76
CA HIS A 161 2.01 3.15 16.82
C HIS A 161 2.95 4.25 17.35
N ARG A 162 2.77 4.67 18.60
CA ARG A 162 3.67 5.65 19.26
C ARG A 162 5.11 5.15 19.34
N ALA A 163 5.31 3.88 19.70
CA ALA A 163 6.63 3.27 19.75
C ALA A 163 7.32 3.28 18.38
N PHE A 164 6.58 2.95 17.31
CA PHE A 164 7.07 3.02 15.94
C PHE A 164 7.46 4.45 15.53
N LEU A 165 6.61 5.45 15.78
CA LEU A 165 6.91 6.84 15.45
C LEU A 165 8.15 7.36 16.19
N LEU A 166 8.36 6.92 17.44
CA LEU A 166 9.55 7.26 18.21
C LEU A 166 10.81 6.63 17.59
N ALA A 167 10.78 5.34 17.25
CA ALA A 167 11.90 4.65 16.59
C ALA A 167 12.27 5.34 15.27
N ARG A 168 11.27 5.67 14.43
CA ARG A 168 11.46 6.38 13.15
C ARG A 168 12.13 7.75 13.32
N ARG A 169 11.88 8.44 14.43
CA ARG A 169 12.51 9.73 14.75
C ARG A 169 13.98 9.58 15.16
N ILE A 170 14.33 8.49 15.83
CA ILE A 170 15.68 8.23 16.33
C ILE A 170 16.58 7.62 15.24
N GLY A 171 15.99 7.08 14.16
CA GLY A 171 16.73 6.48 13.04
C GLY A 171 17.24 5.07 13.35
N VAL A 172 16.58 4.37 14.29
CA VAL A 172 16.79 2.95 14.61
C VAL A 172 15.96 2.09 13.66
#